data_AF-A0A9U5C2N2-F1
#
_entry.id   AF-A0A9U5C2N2-F1
#
_cell.length_a   1.000
_cell.length_b   1.000
_cell.length_c   1.000
_cell.angle_alpha   90.00
_cell.angle_beta   90.00
_cell.angle_gamma   90.00
#
_symmetry.space_group_name_H-M   'P 1'
#
loop_
_entity.id
_entity.type
_entity.pdbx_description
1 polymer ?
#
loop_
_entity_poly.entity_id
_entity_poly.type
_entity_poly.pdbx_seq_one_letter_code
_entity_poly.pdbx_strand_id
1 'polypeptide(L)'
;MDPQRQRLAGRPRSLSSDAHFTEDRSTTAVTRTVDVVDLDAHGNPVRPASVRPTGFAGFTLRHVLASITVPNPLPHACRLPGKGAPPDPAVAGWQHNVNYTCFFNARARTLVPGAAAPRLQVRLLFGTGTEFSRHGVCSAVEGAADPVLLIVILGIEPTHEIEFFNPARPADRLKRMANNRWGVGITTASIERAITTRYGRLASYDVTVAAAFSTGYLGLQDSIGKRLFAIDALTRVVLYDCLYGTLRPALDQVRALRGTAVGIVAYVVTGGGNSFRKGMPETFANLALGGIAGWHYINLMGNPAYHAVASARVVAEGRAAPGRILDPLDATYAAAHDALVARMPARHSFMSDARVVTKLRGGTPAGATALASFAADKTNAAAIRAFFARVGSTRHCISRAQLLGWVPADGEEWHDLLLVEFAWEMLG
;
A
#
# COMPACT_ATOMS: atom_id res chain seq x y z
N MET A 1 16.76 -24.18 -21.58
CA MET A 1 16.55 -22.78 -21.99
C MET A 1 16.84 -21.89 -20.79
N ASP A 2 17.66 -20.87 -20.97
CA ASP A 2 18.09 -19.94 -19.93
C ASP A 2 17.04 -18.81 -19.79
N PRO A 3 16.34 -18.68 -18.64
CA PRO A 3 15.37 -17.61 -18.40
C PRO A 3 15.99 -16.21 -18.47
N GLN A 4 17.31 -16.07 -18.27
CA GLN A 4 18.02 -14.80 -18.42
C GLN A 4 18.17 -14.36 -19.89
N ARG A 5 17.94 -15.28 -20.84
CA ARG A 5 18.11 -15.06 -22.29
C ARG A 5 16.79 -15.13 -23.06
N GLN A 6 15.66 -15.32 -22.39
CA GLN A 6 14.35 -15.25 -23.04
C GLN A 6 14.05 -13.79 -23.42
N ARG A 7 14.12 -13.52 -24.73
CA ARG A 7 13.67 -12.26 -25.31
C ARG A 7 12.15 -12.28 -25.39
N LEU A 8 11.49 -11.55 -24.52
CA LEU A 8 10.09 -11.18 -24.70
C LEU A 8 10.01 -10.20 -25.89
N ALA A 9 9.21 -10.55 -26.89
CA ALA A 9 9.07 -9.78 -28.12
C ALA A 9 8.18 -8.56 -27.86
N GLY A 10 8.78 -7.41 -27.52
CA GLY A 10 8.06 -6.15 -27.35
C GLY A 10 8.53 -5.28 -26.20
N ARG A 11 8.08 -4.02 -26.21
CA ARG A 11 8.37 -3.00 -25.18
C ARG A 11 7.74 -3.38 -23.83
N PRO A 12 8.37 -3.01 -22.69
CA PRO A 12 7.77 -3.14 -21.35
C PRO A 12 6.39 -2.48 -21.31
N ARG A 13 5.39 -3.14 -20.72
CA ARG A 13 4.04 -2.59 -20.48
C ARG A 13 3.84 -2.40 -18.98
N SER A 14 3.12 -1.36 -18.56
CA SER A 14 2.88 -1.06 -17.15
C SER A 14 1.49 -1.57 -16.73
N LEU A 15 1.33 -2.15 -15.54
CA LEU A 15 -0.02 -2.36 -14.98
C LEU A 15 -0.80 -1.05 -14.86
N SER A 16 -0.12 0.08 -14.64
CA SER A 16 -0.83 1.36 -14.55
C SER A 16 -1.58 1.71 -15.82
N SER A 17 -1.21 1.14 -16.99
CA SER A 17 -1.89 1.34 -18.27
C SER A 17 -2.85 0.27 -18.74
N ASP A 18 -2.61 -0.98 -18.35
CA ASP A 18 -3.28 -2.14 -18.95
C ASP A 18 -3.93 -3.07 -17.91
N ALA A 19 -3.82 -2.77 -16.60
CA ALA A 19 -4.46 -3.55 -15.53
C ALA A 19 -5.98 -3.38 -15.55
N HIS A 20 -6.62 -4.14 -16.42
CA HIS A 20 -7.99 -4.56 -16.24
C HIS A 20 -8.03 -5.67 -15.21
N PHE A 21 -8.35 -5.33 -13.98
CA PHE A 21 -8.93 -6.30 -13.05
C PHE A 21 -10.33 -6.65 -13.58
N THR A 22 -10.52 -7.84 -14.13
CA THR A 22 -11.88 -8.39 -14.37
C THR A 22 -12.51 -8.72 -13.01
N GLU A 23 -13.47 -7.92 -12.55
CA GLU A 23 -14.93 -8.08 -12.72
C GLU A 23 -15.54 -9.31 -12.03
N ASP A 24 -16.28 -9.05 -10.95
CA ASP A 24 -17.70 -9.37 -10.99
C ASP A 24 -18.36 -8.46 -12.05
N ARG A 25 -19.25 -9.04 -12.86
CA ARG A 25 -19.51 -8.79 -14.28
C ARG A 25 -20.12 -7.41 -14.60
N SER A 26 -19.55 -6.63 -15.53
CA SER A 26 -20.21 -5.70 -16.50
C SER A 26 -19.26 -4.70 -17.21
N THR A 27 -18.58 -5.20 -18.26
CA THR A 27 -18.35 -4.61 -19.60
C THR A 27 -18.20 -3.08 -19.76
N THR A 28 -16.98 -2.59 -20.04
CA THR A 28 -16.52 -2.07 -21.37
C THR A 28 -15.39 -1.01 -21.30
N ALA A 29 -14.40 -1.23 -22.18
CA ALA A 29 -13.51 -0.35 -22.98
C ALA A 29 -12.60 0.75 -22.35
N VAL A 30 -11.32 0.59 -22.68
CA VAL A 30 -10.06 1.31 -22.33
C VAL A 30 -9.87 2.62 -23.14
N THR A 31 -8.90 3.53 -22.89
CA THR A 31 -7.45 3.42 -23.28
C THR A 31 -6.57 4.61 -22.76
N ARG A 32 -5.26 4.35 -22.43
CA ARG A 32 -3.95 5.12 -22.70
C ARG A 32 -3.15 5.74 -21.51
N THR A 33 -1.80 5.98 -21.44
CA THR A 33 -0.51 5.73 -22.20
C THR A 33 0.71 5.66 -21.23
N VAL A 34 1.79 4.91 -21.55
CA VAL A 34 3.04 4.68 -20.75
C VAL A 34 4.28 5.32 -21.38
N ASP A 35 5.21 5.81 -20.56
CA ASP A 35 6.56 6.21 -20.98
C ASP A 35 7.39 5.00 -21.41
N VAL A 36 7.72 4.94 -22.70
CA VAL A 36 8.64 3.95 -23.23
C VAL A 36 10.06 4.49 -23.12
N VAL A 37 10.90 3.81 -22.34
CA VAL A 37 12.35 3.91 -22.48
C VAL A 37 12.76 2.90 -23.54
N ASP A 38 13.10 3.37 -24.74
CA ASP A 38 13.74 2.50 -25.73
C ASP A 38 15.18 2.23 -25.27
N LEU A 39 15.58 0.97 -25.32
CA LEU A 39 16.98 0.58 -25.16
C LEU A 39 17.60 0.46 -26.55
N ASP A 40 18.83 0.95 -26.73
CA ASP A 40 19.58 0.73 -27.95
C ASP A 40 19.98 -0.75 -28.11
N ALA A 41 20.63 -1.09 -29.23
CA ALA A 41 21.10 -2.46 -29.51
C ALA A 41 22.11 -3.00 -28.47
N HIS A 42 22.62 -2.15 -27.58
CA HIS A 42 23.57 -2.47 -26.53
C HIS A 42 22.94 -2.43 -25.13
N GLY A 43 21.65 -2.11 -25.02
CA GLY A 43 20.92 -2.07 -23.76
C GLY A 43 20.98 -0.72 -23.02
N ASN A 44 21.45 0.36 -23.65
CA ASN A 44 21.48 1.68 -23.02
C ASN A 44 20.16 2.43 -23.22
N PRO A 45 19.64 3.15 -22.21
CA PRO A 45 18.39 3.91 -22.31
C PRO A 45 18.53 5.15 -23.21
N VAL A 46 17.68 5.24 -24.23
CA VAL A 46 17.52 6.42 -25.09
C VAL A 46 16.40 7.30 -24.53
N ARG A 47 16.71 8.52 -24.08
CA ARG A 47 15.71 9.47 -23.57
C ARG A 47 15.03 10.23 -24.73
N PRO A 48 13.70 10.26 -24.82
CA PRO A 48 13.01 11.13 -25.79
C PRO A 48 13.00 12.59 -25.32
N ALA A 49 13.05 13.52 -26.28
CA ALA A 49 13.29 14.95 -26.06
C ALA A 49 12.09 15.74 -25.49
N SER A 50 10.88 15.17 -25.41
CA SER A 50 9.78 15.76 -24.64
C SER A 50 8.67 14.75 -24.41
N VAL A 51 8.15 14.69 -23.18
CA VAL A 51 7.00 13.86 -22.79
C VAL A 51 5.84 14.81 -22.48
N ARG A 52 4.67 14.60 -23.09
CA ARG A 52 3.41 15.29 -22.73
C ARG A 52 2.49 14.32 -21.96
N PRO A 53 1.98 14.69 -20.77
CA PRO A 53 1.17 13.82 -19.93
C PRO A 53 -0.31 13.79 -20.34
N THR A 54 -0.97 12.63 -20.22
CA THR A 54 -2.44 12.49 -20.23
C THR A 54 -2.88 11.36 -19.26
N GLY A 55 -3.98 11.56 -18.52
CA GLY A 55 -4.32 10.85 -17.27
C GLY A 55 -5.38 9.72 -17.30
N PHE A 56 -5.60 9.08 -16.14
CA PHE A 56 -6.38 7.84 -15.90
C PHE A 56 -7.78 8.05 -15.29
N ALA A 57 -8.80 7.39 -15.87
CA ALA A 57 -10.17 7.35 -15.33
C ALA A 57 -10.72 5.92 -15.02
N GLY A 58 -10.09 4.83 -15.47
CA GLY A 58 -10.74 3.51 -15.55
C GLY A 58 -10.95 2.73 -14.24
N PHE A 59 -10.05 2.87 -13.25
CA PHE A 59 -10.19 2.20 -11.94
C PHE A 59 -10.71 3.16 -10.86
N THR A 60 -10.40 4.43 -11.04
CA THR A 60 -10.84 5.54 -10.19
C THR A 60 -12.36 5.68 -10.20
N LEU A 61 -13.05 5.38 -11.32
CA LEU A 61 -14.49 5.62 -11.44
C LEU A 61 -15.42 4.65 -10.68
N ARG A 62 -14.99 3.45 -10.26
CA ARG A 62 -15.88 2.51 -9.53
C ARG A 62 -15.78 2.61 -8.01
N HIS A 63 -14.69 3.18 -7.51
CA HIS A 63 -14.26 3.01 -6.13
C HIS A 63 -13.80 4.33 -5.48
N VAL A 64 -13.16 5.22 -6.24
CA VAL A 64 -12.85 6.57 -5.75
C VAL A 64 -14.14 7.38 -5.86
N LEU A 65 -14.79 7.55 -4.72
CA LEU A 65 -16.03 8.32 -4.66
C LEU A 65 -15.76 9.81 -4.45
N ALA A 66 -14.59 10.15 -3.91
CA ALA A 66 -14.16 11.52 -3.74
C ALA A 66 -12.64 11.62 -3.70
N SER A 67 -12.13 12.75 -4.17
CA SER A 67 -10.80 13.24 -3.83
C SER A 67 -10.96 14.59 -3.18
N ILE A 68 -10.21 14.83 -2.11
CA ILE A 68 -10.14 16.15 -1.48
C ILE A 68 -8.72 16.67 -1.53
N THR A 69 -8.59 17.92 -1.96
CA THR A 69 -7.33 18.66 -1.95
C THR A 69 -7.32 19.62 -0.77
N VAL A 70 -6.32 19.48 0.08
CA VAL A 70 -6.13 20.35 1.26
C VAL A 70 -4.65 20.71 1.40
N PRO A 71 -4.31 21.82 2.09
CA PRO A 71 -2.95 22.07 2.52
C PRO A 71 -2.47 20.92 3.43
N ASN A 72 -1.24 20.43 3.22
CA ASN A 72 -0.63 19.45 4.11
C ASN A 72 -0.51 20.08 5.52
N PRO A 73 -1.11 19.47 6.56
CA PRO A 73 -1.02 19.99 7.93
C PRO A 73 0.36 19.79 8.56
N LEU A 74 1.23 18.99 7.93
CA LEU A 74 2.60 18.77 8.37
C LEU A 74 3.54 19.75 7.65
N PRO A 75 4.60 20.23 8.33
CA PRO A 75 5.64 21.00 7.68
C PRO A 75 6.29 20.12 6.61
N HIS A 76 6.62 20.72 5.47
CA HIS A 76 7.45 20.02 4.49
C HIS A 76 8.86 19.83 5.03
N ALA A 77 9.58 18.91 4.41
CA ALA A 77 10.97 18.66 4.72
C ALA A 77 11.84 18.72 3.46
N CYS A 78 11.48 19.53 2.46
CA CYS A 78 12.31 19.71 1.27
C CYS A 78 13.67 20.24 1.71
N ARG A 79 14.77 19.59 1.26
CA ARG A 79 16.14 19.94 1.67
C ARG A 79 16.90 20.52 0.49
N LEU A 80 18.01 21.20 0.77
CA LEU A 80 19.01 21.49 -0.26
C LEU A 80 19.62 20.19 -0.81
N PRO A 81 20.23 20.18 -2.01
CA PRO A 81 20.91 19.00 -2.52
C PRO A 81 22.02 18.50 -1.59
N GLY A 82 22.10 17.18 -1.39
CA GLY A 82 23.15 16.53 -0.60
C GLY A 82 22.62 15.74 0.60
N LYS A 83 23.33 14.65 0.95
CA LYS A 83 22.95 13.80 2.09
C LYS A 83 23.08 14.60 3.39
N GLY A 84 22.00 14.71 4.15
CA GLY A 84 21.97 15.44 5.43
C GLY A 84 21.87 16.96 5.29
N ALA A 85 21.65 17.48 4.07
CA ALA A 85 21.50 18.90 3.82
C ALA A 85 20.36 19.52 4.65
N PRO A 86 20.46 20.81 5.01
CA PRO A 86 19.42 21.51 5.77
C PRO A 86 18.13 21.67 4.94
N PRO A 87 17.00 21.98 5.58
CA PRO A 87 15.78 22.38 4.88
C PRO A 87 16.04 23.51 3.87
N ASP A 88 15.38 23.47 2.70
CA ASP A 88 15.49 24.51 1.69
C ASP A 88 14.90 25.83 2.22
N PRO A 89 15.72 26.87 2.46
CA PRO A 89 15.24 28.13 2.99
C PRO A 89 14.27 28.84 2.03
N ALA A 90 14.33 28.55 0.73
CA ALA A 90 13.46 29.18 -0.28
C ALA A 90 11.99 28.79 -0.12
N VAL A 91 11.71 27.67 0.53
CA VAL A 91 10.35 27.20 0.83
C VAL A 91 10.11 27.07 2.32
N ALA A 92 11.01 27.50 3.20
CA ALA A 92 10.83 27.39 4.65
C ALA A 92 9.53 28.08 5.11
N GLY A 93 8.68 27.36 5.84
CA GLY A 93 7.37 27.84 6.29
C GLY A 93 6.27 27.86 5.21
N TRP A 94 6.59 27.50 3.97
CA TRP A 94 5.60 27.36 2.89
C TRP A 94 4.83 26.04 3.04
N GLN A 95 3.69 25.92 2.39
CA GLN A 95 2.85 24.73 2.39
C GLN A 95 2.78 24.12 0.98
N HIS A 96 2.32 22.89 0.87
CA HIS A 96 1.91 22.30 -0.40
C HIS A 96 0.55 21.64 -0.21
N ASN A 97 -0.20 21.55 -1.31
CA ASN A 97 -1.45 20.83 -1.30
C ASN A 97 -1.22 19.34 -1.44
N VAL A 98 -2.08 18.55 -0.80
CA VAL A 98 -2.09 17.09 -0.88
C VAL A 98 -3.48 16.62 -1.27
N ASN A 99 -3.52 15.55 -2.05
CA ASN A 99 -4.75 14.94 -2.52
C ASN A 99 -4.99 13.66 -1.73
N TYR A 100 -6.06 13.61 -0.94
CA TYR A 100 -6.49 12.37 -0.32
C TYR A 100 -7.45 11.63 -1.25
N THR A 101 -7.28 10.32 -1.30
CA THR A 101 -8.19 9.44 -2.04
C THR A 101 -9.17 8.83 -1.04
N CYS A 102 -10.46 9.04 -1.27
CA CYS A 102 -11.52 8.59 -0.37
C CYS A 102 -12.35 7.48 -1.02
N PHE A 103 -12.43 6.35 -0.33
CA PHE A 103 -13.18 5.17 -0.72
C PHE A 103 -14.26 4.90 0.32
N PHE A 104 -15.51 4.86 -0.10
CA PHE A 104 -16.63 4.42 0.74
C PHE A 104 -17.08 3.06 0.25
N ASN A 105 -17.14 2.08 1.15
CA ASN A 105 -17.60 0.74 0.79
C ASN A 105 -19.09 0.71 0.41
N ALA A 106 -19.58 -0.42 -0.10
CA ALA A 106 -20.98 -0.58 -0.50
C ALA A 106 -21.99 -0.11 0.55
N ARG A 107 -21.76 -0.45 1.82
CA ARG A 107 -22.63 -0.06 2.95
C ARG A 107 -22.62 1.44 3.22
N ALA A 108 -21.44 2.05 3.18
CA ALA A 108 -21.30 3.50 3.34
C ALA A 108 -21.89 4.27 2.16
N ARG A 109 -21.80 3.75 0.93
CA ARG A 109 -22.43 4.38 -0.24
C ARG A 109 -23.95 4.52 -0.11
N THR A 110 -24.60 3.57 0.56
CA THR A 110 -26.06 3.55 0.81
C THR A 110 -26.45 4.16 2.16
N LEU A 111 -25.49 4.65 2.94
CA LEU A 111 -25.76 5.23 4.26
C LEU A 111 -26.60 6.50 4.11
N VAL A 112 -27.72 6.57 4.84
CA VAL A 112 -28.50 7.79 5.02
C VAL A 112 -28.18 8.33 6.41
N PRO A 113 -27.43 9.44 6.54
CA PRO A 113 -27.03 9.93 7.86
C PRO A 113 -28.24 10.31 8.73
N GLY A 114 -28.14 10.15 10.03
CA GLY A 114 -29.23 10.47 10.96
C GLY A 114 -28.92 9.96 12.36
N ALA A 115 -29.71 10.39 13.36
CA ALA A 115 -29.45 10.04 14.76
C ALA A 115 -29.50 8.51 15.02
N ALA A 116 -30.30 7.77 14.26
CA ALA A 116 -30.41 6.31 14.34
C ALA A 116 -29.52 5.56 13.32
N ALA A 117 -28.73 6.28 12.51
CA ALA A 117 -27.90 5.65 11.50
C ALA A 117 -26.64 5.03 12.12
N PRO A 118 -26.14 3.90 11.58
CA PRO A 118 -24.86 3.35 12.01
C PRO A 118 -23.73 4.36 11.79
N ARG A 119 -22.79 4.41 12.73
CA ARG A 119 -21.63 5.32 12.65
C ARG A 119 -20.68 4.85 11.56
N LEU A 120 -20.22 5.80 10.74
CA LEU A 120 -19.24 5.56 9.70
C LEU A 120 -17.87 5.20 10.32
N GLN A 121 -17.29 4.09 9.90
CA GLN A 121 -15.99 3.62 10.34
C GLN A 121 -14.90 4.21 9.43
N VAL A 122 -14.14 5.18 9.94
CA VAL A 122 -13.04 5.81 9.21
C VAL A 122 -11.76 5.01 9.42
N ARG A 123 -11.13 4.63 8.31
CA ARG A 123 -9.86 3.91 8.25
C ARG A 123 -8.85 4.75 7.49
N LEU A 124 -7.70 4.99 8.09
CA LEU A 124 -6.64 5.80 7.50
C LEU A 124 -5.51 4.88 7.05
N LEU A 125 -5.09 4.98 5.80
CA LEU A 125 -3.88 4.34 5.29
C LEU A 125 -2.90 5.41 4.84
N PHE A 126 -1.82 5.58 5.61
CA PHE A 126 -0.66 6.36 5.21
C PHE A 126 0.24 5.49 4.33
N GLY A 127 0.45 5.87 3.08
CA GLY A 127 1.18 5.10 2.08
C GLY A 127 2.26 5.91 1.35
N THR A 128 2.64 5.46 0.17
CA THR A 128 3.74 5.98 -0.66
C THR A 128 3.28 6.50 -2.03
N GLY A 129 2.01 6.35 -2.39
CA GLY A 129 1.53 6.59 -3.74
C GLY A 129 0.22 5.88 -4.11
N THR A 130 0.18 5.25 -5.26
CA THR A 130 -1.06 4.67 -5.80
C THR A 130 -1.39 3.29 -5.20
N GLU A 131 -1.03 3.02 -3.94
CA GLU A 131 -1.27 1.72 -3.29
C GLU A 131 -2.76 1.34 -3.31
N PHE A 132 -3.64 2.34 -3.29
CA PHE A 132 -5.09 2.16 -3.34
C PHE A 132 -5.58 1.48 -4.63
N SER A 133 -4.95 1.77 -5.77
CA SER A 133 -5.31 1.16 -7.07
C SER A 133 -4.45 -0.06 -7.40
N ARG A 134 -3.26 -0.18 -6.82
CA ARG A 134 -2.30 -1.24 -7.16
C ARG A 134 -2.42 -2.49 -6.29
N HIS A 135 -2.89 -2.36 -5.04
CA HIS A 135 -2.75 -3.44 -4.04
C HIS A 135 -4.08 -4.03 -3.55
N GLY A 136 -5.22 -3.69 -4.16
CA GLY A 136 -6.54 -4.19 -3.71
C GLY A 136 -6.89 -3.75 -2.29
N VAL A 137 -6.30 -2.66 -1.79
CA VAL A 137 -6.65 -2.10 -0.48
C VAL A 137 -8.12 -1.64 -0.45
N CYS A 138 -8.63 -1.15 -1.58
CA CYS A 138 -10.04 -0.84 -1.72
C CYS A 138 -10.93 -2.10 -1.61
N SER A 139 -10.54 -3.22 -2.24
CA SER A 139 -11.30 -4.47 -2.12
C SER A 139 -11.23 -5.08 -0.72
N ALA A 140 -10.13 -4.85 0.00
CA ALA A 140 -9.97 -5.22 1.41
C ALA A 140 -11.06 -4.63 2.33
N VAL A 141 -11.56 -3.43 2.03
CA VAL A 141 -12.59 -2.76 2.84
C VAL A 141 -14.00 -2.82 2.22
N GLU A 142 -14.10 -3.16 0.93
CA GLU A 142 -15.38 -3.23 0.21
C GLU A 142 -16.33 -4.27 0.81
N GLY A 143 -15.79 -5.42 1.26
CA GLY A 143 -16.55 -6.50 1.88
C GLY A 143 -16.87 -6.33 3.37
N ALA A 144 -16.51 -5.19 3.98
CA ALA A 144 -16.78 -4.95 5.39
C ALA A 144 -18.29 -4.86 5.69
N ALA A 145 -18.72 -5.43 6.82
CA ALA A 145 -20.12 -5.43 7.24
C ALA A 145 -20.61 -4.02 7.64
N ASP A 146 -19.72 -3.23 8.22
CA ASP A 146 -19.99 -1.85 8.65
C ASP A 146 -19.86 -0.86 7.48
N PRO A 147 -20.51 0.32 7.56
CA PRO A 147 -20.22 1.41 6.63
C PRO A 147 -18.80 1.93 6.87
N VAL A 148 -17.91 1.78 5.89
CA VAL A 148 -16.50 2.15 5.99
C VAL A 148 -16.16 3.28 5.02
N LEU A 149 -15.39 4.26 5.51
CA LEU A 149 -14.63 5.23 4.72
C LEU A 149 -13.13 4.94 4.89
N LEU A 150 -12.49 4.45 3.84
CA LEU A 150 -11.03 4.38 3.75
C LEU A 150 -10.49 5.68 3.14
N ILE A 151 -9.56 6.34 3.83
CA ILE A 151 -8.84 7.50 3.33
C ILE A 151 -7.38 7.10 3.14
N VAL A 152 -6.89 7.21 1.92
CA VAL A 152 -5.50 6.93 1.57
C VAL A 152 -4.72 8.23 1.47
N ILE A 153 -3.63 8.30 2.23
CA ILE A 153 -2.84 9.50 2.52
C ILE A 153 -1.42 9.24 2.05
N LEU A 154 -1.03 9.88 0.96
CA LEU A 154 0.20 9.53 0.26
C LEU A 154 1.35 10.36 0.81
N GLY A 155 2.40 9.71 1.31
CA GLY A 155 3.66 10.35 1.62
C GLY A 155 4.32 10.91 0.36
N ILE A 156 5.37 11.70 0.55
CA ILE A 156 6.16 12.22 -0.56
C ILE A 156 7.44 11.39 -0.69
N GLU A 157 7.64 10.82 -1.88
CA GLU A 157 8.88 10.16 -2.28
C GLU A 157 9.81 11.11 -3.04
N PRO A 158 11.13 10.83 -3.07
CA PRO A 158 12.06 11.58 -3.89
C PRO A 158 11.62 11.61 -5.36
N THR A 159 12.07 12.61 -6.12
CA THR A 159 11.78 12.86 -7.54
C THR A 159 10.38 13.40 -7.87
N HIS A 160 9.49 13.52 -6.90
CA HIS A 160 8.19 14.18 -7.10
C HIS A 160 8.37 15.70 -7.23
N GLU A 161 7.81 16.30 -8.27
CA GLU A 161 7.66 17.77 -8.35
C GLU A 161 6.56 18.22 -7.39
N ILE A 162 6.92 19.07 -6.44
CA ILE A 162 5.99 19.65 -5.49
C ILE A 162 5.90 21.15 -5.74
N GLU A 163 4.67 21.64 -5.89
CA GLU A 163 4.37 23.07 -5.91
C GLU A 163 4.09 23.57 -4.49
N PHE A 164 4.99 24.40 -3.99
CA PHE A 164 4.88 25.06 -2.71
C PHE A 164 4.21 26.42 -2.84
N PHE A 165 3.60 26.86 -1.75
CA PHE A 165 3.05 28.19 -1.62
C PHE A 165 3.25 28.83 -0.26
N ASN A 166 3.45 30.15 -0.26
CA ASN A 166 3.53 30.92 0.96
C ASN A 166 2.12 31.09 1.57
N PRO A 167 1.85 30.60 2.80
CA PRO A 167 0.54 30.78 3.43
C PRO A 167 0.20 32.25 3.72
N ALA A 168 1.20 33.12 3.94
CA ALA A 168 1.00 34.55 4.15
C ALA A 168 0.74 35.32 2.85
N ARG A 169 1.21 34.79 1.72
CA ARG A 169 0.97 35.36 0.38
C ARG A 169 0.76 34.24 -0.64
N PRO A 170 -0.46 33.67 -0.74
CA PRO A 170 -0.70 32.50 -1.57
C PRO A 170 -0.40 32.68 -3.07
N ALA A 171 -0.30 33.91 -3.58
CA ALA A 171 0.15 34.14 -4.96
C ALA A 171 1.62 33.72 -5.20
N ASP A 172 2.44 33.68 -4.15
CA ASP A 172 3.83 33.26 -4.24
C ASP A 172 3.87 31.72 -4.31
N ARG A 173 4.28 31.19 -5.48
CA ARG A 173 4.38 29.75 -5.77
C ARG A 173 5.80 29.39 -6.18
N LEU A 174 6.24 28.19 -5.79
CA LEU A 174 7.57 27.71 -6.10
C LEU A 174 7.59 26.20 -6.27
N LYS A 175 8.07 25.73 -7.42
CA LYS A 175 8.22 24.30 -7.69
C LYS A 175 9.60 23.80 -7.26
N ARG A 176 9.64 22.64 -6.63
CA ARG A 176 10.87 21.93 -6.23
C ARG A 176 10.71 20.44 -6.44
N MET A 177 11.80 19.77 -6.81
CA MET A 177 11.87 18.31 -6.73
C MET A 177 12.09 17.89 -5.29
N ALA A 178 11.26 16.98 -4.79
CA ALA A 178 11.53 16.30 -3.53
C ALA A 178 12.85 15.52 -3.65
N ASN A 179 13.79 15.75 -2.74
CA ASN A 179 15.08 15.04 -2.68
C ASN A 179 15.21 14.15 -1.43
N ASN A 180 14.14 14.05 -0.64
CA ASN A 180 14.02 13.20 0.53
C ASN A 180 12.56 12.77 0.69
N ARG A 181 12.37 11.78 1.57
CA ARG A 181 11.05 11.30 1.99
C ARG A 181 10.48 12.19 3.10
N TRP A 182 9.17 12.44 3.07
CA TRP A 182 8.47 13.04 4.22
C TRP A 182 6.99 12.63 4.29
N GLY A 183 6.42 12.78 5.49
CA GLY A 183 5.05 12.42 5.79
C GLY A 183 4.05 13.47 5.31
N VAL A 184 2.87 12.98 4.92
CA VAL A 184 1.67 13.81 4.74
C VAL A 184 0.72 13.50 5.90
N GLY A 185 0.20 14.54 6.54
CA GLY A 185 -0.76 14.36 7.64
C GLY A 185 -2.20 14.46 7.17
N ILE A 186 -3.14 14.18 8.07
CA ILE A 186 -4.58 14.39 7.87
C ILE A 186 -5.20 14.97 9.15
N THR A 187 -6.11 15.93 9.00
CA THR A 187 -6.80 16.56 10.14
C THR A 187 -8.24 16.06 10.29
N THR A 188 -8.83 16.20 11.49
CA THR A 188 -10.27 16.04 11.73
C THR A 188 -11.10 16.80 10.70
N ALA A 189 -10.80 18.07 10.48
CA ALA A 189 -11.50 18.91 9.50
C ALA A 189 -11.40 18.34 8.06
N SER A 190 -10.28 17.73 7.69
CA SER A 190 -10.13 17.08 6.38
C SER A 190 -10.99 15.83 6.27
N ILE A 191 -11.05 15.01 7.33
CA ILE A 191 -11.92 13.83 7.39
C ILE A 191 -13.39 14.24 7.27
N GLU A 192 -13.82 15.22 8.06
CA GLU A 192 -15.19 15.76 8.02
C GLU A 192 -15.54 16.36 6.67
N ARG A 193 -14.59 17.02 6.01
CA ARG A 193 -14.75 17.52 4.64
C ARG A 193 -14.96 16.39 3.64
N ALA A 194 -14.20 15.29 3.73
CA ALA A 194 -14.40 14.12 2.88
C ALA A 194 -15.80 13.51 3.08
N ILE A 195 -16.24 13.37 4.33
CA ILE A 195 -17.59 12.87 4.68
C ILE A 195 -18.68 13.79 4.13
N THR A 196 -18.55 15.09 4.38
CA THR A 196 -19.54 16.09 3.95
C THR A 196 -19.61 16.19 2.42
N THR A 197 -18.48 16.06 1.72
CA THR A 197 -18.46 16.03 0.24
C THR A 197 -19.32 14.88 -0.31
N ARG A 198 -19.35 13.73 0.39
CA ARG A 198 -20.16 12.57 -0.03
C ARG A 198 -21.64 12.72 0.32
N TYR A 199 -21.96 13.16 1.53
CA TYR A 199 -23.33 13.10 2.05
C TYR A 199 -24.07 14.46 2.10
N GLY A 200 -23.40 15.56 1.76
CA GLY A 200 -23.93 16.93 1.91
C GLY A 200 -24.03 17.42 3.36
N ARG A 201 -23.64 16.59 4.34
CA ARG A 201 -23.61 16.89 5.77
C ARG A 201 -22.65 15.96 6.49
N LEU A 202 -22.29 16.30 7.73
CA LEU A 202 -21.46 15.44 8.56
C LEU A 202 -22.25 14.24 9.09
N ALA A 203 -21.88 13.04 8.64
CA ALA A 203 -22.33 11.80 9.26
C ALA A 203 -21.52 11.55 10.55
N SER A 204 -22.15 10.99 11.58
CA SER A 204 -21.43 10.51 12.76
C SER A 204 -20.41 9.44 12.37
N TYR A 205 -19.19 9.55 12.89
CA TYR A 205 -18.09 8.69 12.47
C TYR A 205 -17.09 8.45 13.61
N ASP A 206 -16.32 7.38 13.50
CA ASP A 206 -15.20 7.06 14.38
C ASP A 206 -13.96 6.70 13.56
N VAL A 207 -12.79 7.20 13.96
CA VAL A 207 -11.52 6.74 13.38
C VAL A 207 -11.10 5.46 14.10
N THR A 208 -11.28 4.30 13.45
CA THR A 208 -11.12 3.00 14.11
C THR A 208 -9.87 2.24 13.70
N VAL A 209 -9.27 2.58 12.56
CA VAL A 209 -7.99 2.00 12.12
C VAL A 209 -7.08 3.10 11.58
N ALA A 210 -5.83 3.11 12.01
CA ALA A 210 -4.77 3.89 11.39
C ALA A 210 -3.62 2.96 10.97
N ALA A 211 -3.29 2.95 9.70
CA ALA A 211 -2.26 2.07 9.14
C ALA A 211 -1.18 2.89 8.43
N ALA A 212 0.04 2.38 8.43
CA ALA A 212 1.13 2.89 7.62
C ALA A 212 1.73 1.78 6.76
N PHE A 213 2.17 2.13 5.57
CA PHE A 213 3.00 1.32 4.69
C PHE A 213 4.20 2.13 4.22
N SER A 214 5.38 1.52 4.26
CA SER A 214 6.62 2.16 3.78
C SER A 214 6.79 3.57 4.38
N THR A 215 7.17 4.57 3.59
CA THR A 215 7.29 6.00 3.99
C THR A 215 6.05 6.60 4.66
N GLY A 216 4.88 5.98 4.50
CA GLY A 216 3.65 6.37 5.19
C GLY A 216 3.79 6.44 6.71
N TYR A 217 4.76 5.74 7.30
CA TYR A 217 5.04 5.83 8.74
C TYR A 217 5.34 7.26 9.20
N LEU A 218 5.96 8.10 8.36
CA LEU A 218 6.25 9.49 8.67
C LEU A 218 4.97 10.31 8.81
N GLY A 219 3.99 10.06 7.93
CA GLY A 219 2.68 10.71 8.01
C GLY A 219 1.89 10.27 9.23
N LEU A 220 1.89 8.96 9.51
CA LEU A 220 1.21 8.37 10.67
C LEU A 220 1.79 8.89 11.99
N GLN A 221 3.11 8.79 12.16
CA GLN A 221 3.77 9.16 13.42
C GLN A 221 3.53 10.64 13.75
N ASP A 222 3.62 11.52 12.75
CA ASP A 222 3.51 12.96 12.95
C ASP A 222 2.05 13.38 13.15
N SER A 223 1.11 12.72 12.46
CA SER A 223 -0.32 12.97 12.62
C SER A 223 -0.80 12.59 14.01
N ILE A 224 -0.36 11.45 14.53
CA ILE A 224 -0.64 11.02 15.91
C ILE A 224 0.07 11.95 16.89
N GLY A 225 1.37 12.18 16.71
CA GLY A 225 2.19 12.98 17.63
C GLY A 225 1.68 14.41 17.80
N LYS A 226 1.08 14.99 16.75
CA LYS A 226 0.44 16.31 16.76
C LYS A 226 -1.07 16.29 17.02
N ARG A 227 -1.65 15.10 17.27
CA ARG A 227 -3.10 14.90 17.49
C ARG A 227 -3.97 15.53 16.39
N LEU A 228 -3.58 15.35 15.13
CA LEU A 228 -4.29 15.94 14.00
C LEU A 228 -5.69 15.34 13.81
N PHE A 229 -5.92 14.12 14.27
CA PHE A 229 -7.21 13.45 14.29
C PHE A 229 -7.45 12.75 15.63
N ALA A 230 -8.71 12.45 15.91
CA ALA A 230 -9.13 11.80 17.15
C ALA A 230 -8.68 10.32 17.18
N ILE A 231 -8.04 9.89 18.28
CA ILE A 231 -7.47 8.55 18.45
C ILE A 231 -8.20 7.73 19.55
N ASP A 232 -9.24 8.30 20.14
CA ASP A 232 -10.06 7.74 21.22
C ASP A 232 -10.91 6.54 20.79
N ALA A 233 -11.17 6.38 19.48
CA ALA A 233 -11.92 5.25 18.92
C ALA A 233 -11.06 4.21 18.16
N LEU A 234 -9.76 4.46 17.93
CA LEU A 234 -8.83 3.50 17.32
C LEU A 234 -8.86 2.10 17.96
N THR A 235 -9.30 1.11 17.22
CA THR A 235 -9.22 -0.30 17.63
C THR A 235 -7.89 -0.92 17.20
N ARG A 236 -7.28 -0.41 16.12
CA ARG A 236 -6.04 -0.95 15.57
C ARG A 236 -5.10 0.14 15.05
N VAL A 237 -3.81 -0.04 15.29
CA VAL A 237 -2.73 0.61 14.55
C VAL A 237 -1.92 -0.46 13.81
N VAL A 238 -1.73 -0.29 12.51
CA VAL A 238 -1.12 -1.29 11.64
C VAL A 238 0.12 -0.74 10.96
N LEU A 239 1.23 -1.48 11.02
CA LEU A 239 2.49 -1.11 10.39
C LEU A 239 2.85 -2.19 9.37
N TYR A 240 2.70 -1.87 8.10
CA TYR A 240 3.04 -2.73 6.98
C TYR A 240 4.48 -2.46 6.55
N ASP A 241 5.41 -3.29 7.04
CA ASP A 241 6.84 -3.22 6.72
C ASP A 241 7.44 -1.81 6.83
N CYS A 242 7.14 -1.16 7.96
CA CYS A 242 7.57 0.20 8.26
C CYS A 242 7.82 0.41 9.77
N LEU A 243 8.32 -0.60 10.48
CA LEU A 243 8.53 -0.55 11.94
C LEU A 243 9.82 0.20 12.30
N TYR A 244 9.80 1.51 12.15
CA TYR A 244 10.94 2.37 12.48
C TYR A 244 10.93 2.83 13.94
N GLY A 245 12.11 2.94 14.55
CA GLY A 245 12.27 3.35 15.95
C GLY A 245 11.62 4.69 16.29
N THR A 246 11.53 5.61 15.31
CA THR A 246 10.91 6.93 15.47
C THR A 246 9.40 6.88 15.69
N LEU A 247 8.73 5.76 15.41
CA LEU A 247 7.30 5.58 15.69
C LEU A 247 6.97 5.49 17.18
N ARG A 248 7.95 5.10 18.02
CA ARG A 248 7.70 4.75 19.42
C ARG A 248 6.95 5.84 20.20
N PRO A 249 7.35 7.12 20.15
CA PRO A 249 6.64 8.18 20.89
C PRO A 249 5.17 8.31 20.47
N ALA A 250 4.87 8.24 19.17
CA ALA A 250 3.50 8.32 18.67
C ALA A 250 2.65 7.13 19.14
N LEU A 251 3.20 5.92 19.08
CA LEU A 251 2.50 4.70 19.50
C LEU A 251 2.32 4.63 21.03
N ASP A 252 3.25 5.18 21.80
CA ASP A 252 3.12 5.33 23.25
C ASP A 252 1.98 6.30 23.60
N GLN A 253 1.76 7.37 22.83
CA GLN A 253 0.58 8.25 23.03
C GLN A 253 -0.73 7.50 22.80
N VAL A 254 -0.81 6.67 21.75
CA VAL A 254 -1.98 5.83 21.48
C VAL A 254 -2.22 4.86 22.63
N ARG A 255 -1.16 4.23 23.14
CA ARG A 255 -1.24 3.32 24.30
C ARG A 255 -1.62 4.03 25.59
N ALA A 256 -1.11 5.23 25.83
CA ALA A 256 -1.47 6.00 27.02
C ALA A 256 -2.96 6.33 27.05
N LEU A 257 -3.57 6.62 25.89
CA LEU A 257 -5.00 6.93 25.81
C LEU A 257 -5.90 5.69 25.83
N ARG A 258 -5.48 4.60 25.18
CA ARG A 258 -6.36 3.45 24.87
C ARG A 258 -5.98 2.15 25.58
N GLY A 259 -4.84 2.13 26.26
CA GLY A 259 -4.35 0.95 26.97
C GLY A 259 -4.29 -0.29 26.07
N THR A 260 -4.90 -1.37 26.53
CA THR A 260 -4.99 -2.66 25.81
C THR A 260 -6.17 -2.73 24.84
N ALA A 261 -7.08 -1.76 24.84
CA ALA A 261 -8.25 -1.74 23.94
C ALA A 261 -7.87 -1.49 22.47
N VAL A 262 -6.66 -0.95 22.22
CA VAL A 262 -6.08 -0.82 20.88
C VAL A 262 -5.08 -1.95 20.61
N GLY A 263 -5.21 -2.62 19.46
CA GLY A 263 -4.21 -3.54 18.94
C GLY A 263 -3.15 -2.78 18.16
N ILE A 264 -1.87 -2.99 18.47
CA ILE A 264 -0.76 -2.53 17.61
C ILE A 264 -0.18 -3.76 16.93
N VAL A 265 -0.16 -3.77 15.60
CA VAL A 265 0.34 -4.89 14.81
C VAL A 265 1.40 -4.42 13.81
N ALA A 266 2.52 -5.13 13.73
CA ALA A 266 3.62 -4.87 12.83
C ALA A 266 3.93 -6.09 11.96
N TYR A 267 3.87 -5.90 10.65
CA TYR A 267 4.33 -6.86 9.65
C TYR A 267 5.79 -6.58 9.38
N VAL A 268 6.62 -7.60 9.50
CA VAL A 268 8.07 -7.52 9.31
C VAL A 268 8.41 -8.39 8.12
N VAL A 269 8.77 -7.75 7.02
CA VAL A 269 8.97 -8.42 5.73
C VAL A 269 10.40 -8.23 5.22
N THR A 270 10.94 -7.02 5.32
CA THR A 270 12.26 -6.69 4.80
C THR A 270 13.17 -6.05 5.85
N GLY A 271 14.47 -6.02 5.55
CA GLY A 271 15.44 -5.23 6.31
C GLY A 271 15.19 -3.72 6.16
N GLY A 272 15.00 -3.26 4.92
CA GLY A 272 14.80 -1.83 4.61
C GLY A 272 13.56 -1.21 5.26
N GLY A 273 12.50 -2.00 5.46
CA GLY A 273 11.25 -1.57 6.07
C GLY A 273 11.27 -1.47 7.61
N ASN A 274 12.34 -1.90 8.30
CA ASN A 274 12.31 -2.03 9.75
C ASN A 274 13.60 -1.56 10.41
N SER A 275 13.48 -1.00 11.62
CA SER A 275 14.66 -0.69 12.43
C SER A 275 15.11 -1.92 13.22
N PHE A 276 16.41 -2.21 13.18
CA PHE A 276 17.07 -3.24 13.98
C PHE A 276 18.00 -2.62 15.02
N ARG A 277 18.31 -3.39 16.06
CA ARG A 277 19.27 -3.00 17.08
C ARG A 277 20.62 -2.74 16.42
N LYS A 278 21.24 -1.61 16.77
CA LYS A 278 22.52 -1.16 16.18
C LYS A 278 23.58 -2.26 16.31
N GLY A 279 24.23 -2.60 15.20
CA GLY A 279 25.29 -3.61 15.15
C GLY A 279 24.82 -5.06 15.15
N MET A 280 23.51 -5.31 15.15
CA MET A 280 22.94 -6.66 15.10
C MET A 280 22.50 -7.02 13.68
N PRO A 281 22.52 -8.31 13.29
CA PRO A 281 21.98 -8.77 12.02
C PRO A 281 20.49 -8.42 11.86
N GLU A 282 20.06 -8.13 10.63
CA GLU A 282 18.66 -7.85 10.26
C GLU A 282 17.81 -9.12 10.35
N THR A 283 17.37 -9.45 11.56
CA THR A 283 16.50 -10.58 11.84
C THR A 283 15.34 -10.15 12.71
N PHE A 284 14.23 -10.88 12.63
CA PHE A 284 13.04 -10.61 13.44
C PHE A 284 13.34 -10.54 14.96
N ALA A 285 14.29 -11.33 15.46
CA ALA A 285 14.69 -11.30 16.86
C ALA A 285 15.40 -10.00 17.27
N ASN A 286 15.97 -9.28 16.30
CA ASN A 286 16.80 -8.09 16.53
C ASN A 286 16.07 -6.78 16.24
N LEU A 287 14.74 -6.79 16.11
CA LEU A 287 13.95 -5.58 15.91
C LEU A 287 14.20 -4.57 17.03
N ALA A 288 14.43 -3.31 16.66
CA ALA A 288 14.63 -2.22 17.60
C ALA A 288 13.39 -1.99 18.47
N LEU A 289 12.20 -2.15 17.88
CA LEU A 289 10.91 -2.10 18.57
C LEU A 289 10.32 -3.50 18.77
N GLY A 290 11.13 -4.55 18.90
CA GLY A 290 10.67 -5.92 19.17
C GLY A 290 10.31 -6.17 20.64
N GLY A 291 9.40 -7.10 20.89
CA GLY A 291 9.09 -7.60 22.24
C GLY A 291 8.31 -6.66 23.15
N ILE A 292 7.78 -5.55 22.61
CA ILE A 292 6.94 -4.62 23.39
C ILE A 292 5.64 -5.31 23.77
N ALA A 293 5.33 -5.33 25.07
CA ALA A 293 4.12 -5.97 25.60
C ALA A 293 2.85 -5.39 24.97
N GLY A 294 1.91 -6.28 24.63
CA GLY A 294 0.63 -5.92 24.01
C GLY A 294 0.72 -5.58 22.51
N TRP A 295 1.92 -5.51 21.93
CA TRP A 295 2.10 -5.40 20.47
C TRP A 295 2.11 -6.79 19.85
N HIS A 296 1.71 -6.85 18.58
CA HIS A 296 1.65 -8.06 17.78
C HIS A 296 2.63 -7.92 16.62
N TYR A 297 3.39 -8.97 16.37
CA TYR A 297 4.41 -8.97 15.33
C TYR A 297 4.18 -10.18 14.44
N ILE A 298 4.17 -9.94 13.14
CA ILE A 298 3.96 -10.96 12.11
C ILE A 298 5.25 -11.04 11.31
N ASN A 299 5.95 -12.18 11.41
CA ASN A 299 7.20 -12.40 10.70
C ASN A 299 6.93 -13.04 9.33
N LEU A 300 7.10 -12.26 8.27
CA LEU A 300 7.07 -12.75 6.89
C LEU A 300 8.45 -12.67 6.21
N MET A 301 9.46 -12.20 6.94
CA MET A 301 10.83 -12.06 6.45
C MET A 301 11.39 -13.41 6.02
N GLY A 302 11.74 -13.50 4.74
CA GLY A 302 12.25 -14.74 4.14
C GLY A 302 11.25 -15.90 4.08
N ASN A 303 9.95 -15.65 4.33
CA ASN A 303 8.92 -16.68 4.30
C ASN A 303 8.57 -17.06 2.83
N PRO A 304 8.92 -18.28 2.36
CA PRO A 304 8.71 -18.67 0.98
C PRO A 304 7.22 -18.85 0.62
N ALA A 305 6.38 -19.22 1.60
CA ALA A 305 4.96 -19.37 1.38
C ALA A 305 4.31 -18.01 1.13
N TYR A 306 4.65 -16.99 1.93
CA TYR A 306 4.20 -15.62 1.73
C TYR A 306 4.53 -15.12 0.33
N HIS A 307 5.81 -15.17 -0.04
CA HIS A 307 6.25 -14.70 -1.35
C HIS A 307 5.57 -15.47 -2.48
N ALA A 308 5.49 -16.80 -2.36
CA ALA A 308 4.87 -17.64 -3.39
C ALA A 308 3.39 -17.30 -3.59
N VAL A 309 2.58 -17.23 -2.52
CA VAL A 309 1.14 -16.96 -2.66
C VAL A 309 0.88 -15.54 -3.16
N ALA A 310 1.56 -14.54 -2.62
CA ALA A 310 1.35 -13.16 -3.03
C ALA A 310 1.80 -12.95 -4.48
N SER A 311 2.98 -13.46 -4.86
CA SER A 311 3.48 -13.32 -6.23
C SER A 311 2.64 -14.10 -7.23
N ALA A 312 2.23 -15.34 -6.91
CA ALA A 312 1.39 -16.13 -7.80
C ALA A 312 0.05 -15.43 -8.06
N ARG A 313 -0.52 -14.73 -7.06
CA ARG A 313 -1.73 -13.94 -7.26
C ARG A 313 -1.51 -12.77 -8.22
N VAL A 314 -0.43 -12.00 -8.02
CA VAL A 314 -0.08 -10.88 -8.91
C VAL A 314 0.18 -11.35 -10.34
N VAL A 315 0.87 -12.47 -10.51
CA VAL A 315 1.14 -13.06 -11.84
C VAL A 315 -0.15 -13.59 -12.48
N ALA A 316 -1.03 -14.23 -11.71
CA ALA A 316 -2.33 -14.68 -12.20
C ALA A 316 -3.18 -13.50 -12.70
N GLU A 317 -3.19 -12.40 -11.95
CA GLU A 317 -3.86 -11.16 -12.34
C GLU A 317 -3.26 -10.58 -13.63
N GLY A 318 -1.93 -10.50 -13.74
CA GLY A 318 -1.25 -10.04 -14.96
C GLY A 318 -1.50 -10.94 -16.18
N ARG A 319 -1.67 -12.25 -15.98
CA ARG A 319 -2.01 -13.21 -17.05
C ARG A 319 -3.45 -13.10 -17.52
N ALA A 320 -4.38 -12.90 -16.58
CA ALA A 320 -5.81 -12.82 -16.87
C ALA A 320 -6.24 -11.48 -17.45
N ALA A 321 -5.43 -10.42 -17.25
CA ALA A 321 -5.78 -9.08 -17.65
C ALA A 321 -6.01 -8.95 -19.18
N PRO A 322 -7.13 -8.33 -19.61
CA PRO A 322 -7.35 -7.90 -20.99
C PRO A 322 -6.13 -7.20 -21.58
N GLY A 323 -5.69 -7.64 -22.77
CA GLY A 323 -4.52 -7.08 -23.45
C GLY A 323 -3.21 -7.87 -23.26
N ARG A 324 -3.22 -8.96 -22.47
CA ARG A 324 -2.07 -9.85 -22.22
C ARG A 324 -0.87 -9.04 -21.71
N ILE A 325 -0.99 -8.51 -20.51
CA ILE A 325 0.07 -7.72 -19.86
C ILE A 325 1.34 -8.55 -19.71
N LEU A 326 1.17 -9.84 -19.40
CA LEU A 326 2.22 -10.83 -19.45
C LEU A 326 2.16 -11.61 -20.76
N ASP A 327 3.32 -11.78 -21.37
CA ASP A 327 3.53 -12.79 -22.40
C ASP A 327 3.26 -14.20 -21.84
N PRO A 328 3.03 -15.20 -22.70
CA PRO A 328 2.97 -16.58 -22.28
C PRO A 328 4.18 -16.95 -21.43
N LEU A 329 3.92 -17.39 -20.20
CA LEU A 329 4.96 -17.88 -19.31
C LEU A 329 5.64 -19.10 -19.94
N ASP A 330 6.93 -19.28 -19.66
CA ASP A 330 7.61 -20.52 -20.07
C ASP A 330 6.86 -21.73 -19.50
N ALA A 331 6.81 -22.83 -20.26
CA ALA A 331 5.96 -23.97 -19.91
C ALA A 331 6.21 -24.52 -18.50
N THR A 332 7.47 -24.46 -18.02
CA THR A 332 7.82 -24.96 -16.69
C THR A 332 7.36 -24.02 -15.59
N TYR A 333 7.45 -22.72 -15.80
CA TYR A 333 6.93 -21.71 -14.89
C TYR A 333 5.40 -21.64 -14.90
N ALA A 334 4.79 -21.72 -16.07
CA ALA A 334 3.34 -21.79 -16.26
C ALA A 334 2.74 -22.96 -15.47
N ALA A 335 3.32 -24.16 -15.61
CA ALA A 335 2.86 -25.35 -14.89
C ALA A 335 2.99 -25.19 -13.36
N ALA A 336 4.12 -24.66 -12.87
CA ALA A 336 4.32 -24.43 -11.44
C ALA A 336 3.36 -23.36 -10.88
N HIS A 337 3.13 -22.29 -11.65
CA HIS A 337 2.17 -21.24 -11.32
C HIS A 337 0.74 -21.79 -11.25
N ASP A 338 0.28 -22.49 -12.29
CA ASP A 338 -1.09 -22.97 -12.38
C ASP A 338 -1.38 -24.03 -11.31
N ALA A 339 -0.39 -24.88 -11.00
CA ALA A 339 -0.48 -25.83 -9.90
C ALA A 339 -0.59 -25.17 -8.52
N LEU A 340 0.02 -24.01 -8.29
CA LEU A 340 -0.11 -23.25 -7.05
C LEU A 340 -1.45 -22.50 -6.99
N VAL A 341 -1.79 -21.76 -8.06
CA VAL A 341 -3.03 -20.97 -8.14
C VAL A 341 -4.28 -21.84 -7.97
N ALA A 342 -4.31 -23.04 -8.55
CA ALA A 342 -5.43 -23.97 -8.40
C ALA A 342 -5.68 -24.42 -6.94
N ARG A 343 -4.73 -24.19 -6.04
CA ARG A 343 -4.82 -24.56 -4.61
C ARG A 343 -5.06 -23.36 -3.71
N MET A 344 -4.71 -22.17 -4.18
CA MET A 344 -4.82 -20.96 -3.38
C MET A 344 -6.30 -20.67 -3.10
N PRO A 345 -6.66 -20.39 -1.84
CA PRO A 345 -7.92 -19.77 -1.49
C PRO A 345 -8.13 -18.44 -2.24
N ALA A 346 -9.38 -18.02 -2.28
CA ALA A 346 -9.80 -16.76 -2.88
C ALA A 346 -9.00 -15.58 -2.32
N ARG A 347 -8.93 -14.48 -3.08
CA ARG A 347 -8.30 -13.25 -2.59
C ARG A 347 -9.01 -12.79 -1.30
N HIS A 348 -8.25 -12.19 -0.39
CA HIS A 348 -8.74 -11.74 0.92
C HIS A 348 -9.19 -12.88 1.85
N SER A 349 -8.61 -14.07 1.69
CA SER A 349 -8.88 -15.19 2.59
C SER A 349 -7.62 -15.83 3.17
N PHE A 350 -6.42 -15.43 2.77
CA PHE A 350 -5.21 -15.83 3.51
C PHE A 350 -5.00 -14.95 4.73
N MET A 351 -4.87 -15.57 5.90
CA MET A 351 -4.39 -14.92 7.12
C MET A 351 -2.90 -15.09 7.27
N SER A 352 -2.17 -14.00 7.47
CA SER A 352 -0.72 -14.05 7.69
C SER A 352 -0.34 -14.80 8.97
N ASP A 353 -1.07 -14.53 10.05
CA ASP A 353 -0.98 -15.22 11.33
C ASP A 353 -2.39 -15.33 11.97
N ALA A 354 -2.94 -16.55 11.99
CA ALA A 354 -4.28 -16.78 12.52
C ALA A 354 -4.43 -16.43 14.00
N ARG A 355 -3.38 -16.56 14.82
CA ARG A 355 -3.45 -16.23 16.25
C ARG A 355 -3.57 -14.72 16.43
N VAL A 356 -2.79 -13.94 15.70
CA VAL A 356 -2.84 -12.47 15.73
C VAL A 356 -4.18 -11.97 15.19
N VAL A 357 -4.62 -12.49 14.04
CA VAL A 357 -5.90 -12.11 13.42
C VAL A 357 -7.07 -12.40 14.35
N THR A 358 -7.15 -13.63 14.88
CA THR A 358 -8.24 -14.02 15.81
C THR A 358 -8.27 -13.12 17.03
N LYS A 359 -7.10 -12.85 17.62
CA LYS A 359 -6.99 -11.99 18.81
C LYS A 359 -7.44 -10.55 18.56
N LEU A 360 -7.08 -9.97 17.41
CA LEU A 360 -7.35 -8.56 17.10
C LEU A 360 -8.72 -8.31 16.45
N ARG A 361 -9.35 -9.34 15.87
CA ARG A 361 -10.69 -9.25 15.27
C ARG A 361 -11.78 -9.92 16.10
N GLY A 362 -11.43 -10.64 17.16
CA GLY A 362 -12.38 -11.43 17.95
C GLY A 362 -12.84 -12.72 17.28
N GLY A 363 -12.16 -13.16 16.21
CA GLY A 363 -12.52 -14.38 15.47
C GLY A 363 -11.77 -14.51 14.15
N THR A 364 -11.85 -15.70 13.56
CA THR A 364 -11.36 -15.97 12.21
C THR A 364 -12.43 -15.62 11.19
N PRO A 365 -12.13 -14.79 10.16
CA PRO A 365 -13.08 -14.55 9.07
C PRO A 365 -13.51 -15.86 8.40
N ALA A 366 -14.79 -15.98 8.05
CA ALA A 366 -15.33 -17.19 7.45
C ALA A 366 -14.60 -17.53 6.14
N GLY A 367 -14.21 -18.79 5.97
CA GLY A 367 -13.47 -19.26 4.79
C GLY A 367 -12.00 -18.83 4.74
N ALA A 368 -11.49 -18.14 5.77
CA ALA A 368 -10.08 -17.75 5.80
C ALA A 368 -9.15 -18.91 6.16
N THR A 369 -8.02 -19.00 5.47
CA THR A 369 -6.98 -20.01 5.64
C THR A 369 -5.72 -19.37 6.20
N ALA A 370 -5.16 -19.94 7.28
CA ALA A 370 -3.87 -19.48 7.80
C ALA A 370 -2.74 -19.85 6.84
N LEU A 371 -1.84 -18.91 6.53
CA LEU A 371 -0.68 -19.14 5.66
C LEU A 371 0.17 -20.32 6.14
N ALA A 372 0.41 -20.40 7.44
CA ALA A 372 1.18 -21.49 8.04
C ALA A 372 0.49 -22.86 7.85
N SER A 373 -0.83 -22.93 8.05
CA SER A 373 -1.59 -24.17 7.84
C SER A 373 -1.65 -24.57 6.37
N PHE A 374 -1.82 -23.61 5.47
CA PHE A 374 -1.75 -23.83 4.03
C PHE A 374 -0.39 -24.40 3.62
N ALA A 375 0.70 -23.80 4.11
CA ALA A 375 2.06 -24.22 3.81
C ALA A 375 2.46 -25.55 4.47
N ALA A 376 1.78 -25.96 5.56
CA ALA A 376 2.03 -27.23 6.23
C ALA A 376 1.41 -28.43 5.51
N ASP A 377 0.38 -28.22 4.70
CA ASP A 377 -0.18 -29.28 3.85
C ASP A 377 0.87 -29.78 2.85
N LYS A 378 1.05 -31.10 2.73
CA LYS A 378 2.12 -31.69 1.92
C LYS A 378 2.01 -31.33 0.44
N THR A 379 0.79 -31.26 -0.09
CA THR A 379 0.56 -30.99 -1.52
C THR A 379 0.78 -29.52 -1.83
N ASN A 380 0.31 -28.62 -0.95
CA ASN A 380 0.55 -27.19 -1.07
C ASN A 380 2.03 -26.84 -0.89
N ALA A 381 2.71 -27.46 0.08
CA ALA A 381 4.14 -27.28 0.32
C ALA A 381 4.98 -27.64 -0.92
N ALA A 382 4.61 -28.72 -1.63
CA ALA A 382 5.26 -29.10 -2.88
C ALA A 382 5.03 -28.07 -3.99
N ALA A 383 3.79 -27.58 -4.15
CA ALA A 383 3.46 -26.53 -5.12
C ALA A 383 4.19 -25.20 -4.82
N ILE A 384 4.23 -24.79 -3.55
CA ILE A 384 4.97 -23.61 -3.08
C ILE A 384 6.45 -23.76 -3.44
N ARG A 385 7.10 -24.90 -3.12
CA ARG A 385 8.51 -25.11 -3.45
C ARG A 385 8.77 -25.08 -4.95
N ALA A 386 7.92 -25.72 -5.74
CA ALA A 386 8.05 -25.75 -7.20
C ALA A 386 7.94 -24.35 -7.82
N PHE A 387 7.00 -23.54 -7.35
CA PHE A 387 6.85 -22.15 -7.79
C PHE A 387 7.97 -21.25 -7.27
N PHE A 388 8.33 -21.35 -5.99
CA PHE A 388 9.36 -20.52 -5.35
C PHE A 388 10.76 -20.78 -5.92
N ALA A 389 11.04 -22.00 -6.39
CA ALA A 389 12.25 -22.30 -7.16
C ALA A 389 12.39 -21.45 -8.45
N ARG A 390 11.32 -20.78 -8.88
CA ARG A 390 11.27 -19.85 -10.02
C ARG A 390 11.22 -18.39 -9.60
N VAL A 391 11.61 -18.04 -8.37
CA VAL A 391 11.57 -16.67 -7.84
C VAL A 391 12.25 -15.64 -8.76
N GLY A 392 13.37 -16.00 -9.41
CA GLY A 392 14.02 -15.12 -10.39
C GLY A 392 13.14 -14.81 -11.61
N SER A 393 12.49 -15.84 -12.19
CA SER A 393 11.52 -15.65 -13.28
C SER A 393 10.31 -14.84 -12.83
N THR A 394 9.81 -15.11 -11.63
CA THR A 394 8.69 -14.36 -11.02
C THR A 394 9.04 -12.88 -10.86
N ARG A 395 10.21 -12.57 -10.29
CA ARG A 395 10.68 -11.18 -10.17
C ARG A 395 10.83 -10.52 -11.52
N HIS A 396 11.39 -11.22 -12.51
CA HIS A 396 11.50 -10.67 -13.86
C HIS A 396 10.14 -10.34 -14.46
N CYS A 397 9.15 -11.24 -14.32
CA CYS A 397 7.79 -11.01 -14.79
C CYS A 397 7.16 -9.80 -14.09
N ILE A 398 7.26 -9.74 -12.77
CA ILE A 398 6.75 -8.62 -11.97
C ILE A 398 7.41 -7.30 -12.37
N SER A 399 8.73 -7.26 -12.42
CA SER A 399 9.49 -6.04 -12.68
C SER A 399 9.28 -5.52 -14.11
N ARG A 400 9.36 -6.41 -15.10
CA ARG A 400 9.25 -6.01 -16.51
C ARG A 400 7.85 -5.56 -16.90
N ALA A 401 6.83 -6.20 -16.38
CA ALA A 401 5.44 -5.79 -16.60
C ALA A 401 4.96 -4.75 -15.56
N GLN A 402 5.87 -4.30 -14.68
CA GLN A 402 5.61 -3.40 -13.57
C GLN A 402 4.33 -3.81 -12.81
N LEU A 403 4.27 -5.09 -12.41
CA LEU A 403 3.10 -5.68 -11.76
C LEU A 403 2.81 -5.11 -10.36
N LEU A 404 3.69 -4.27 -9.86
CA LEU A 404 3.54 -3.54 -8.60
C LEU A 404 3.52 -2.02 -8.85
N GLY A 405 3.54 -1.60 -10.12
CA GLY A 405 3.45 -0.21 -10.55
C GLY A 405 4.73 0.63 -10.47
N TRP A 406 5.86 0.02 -10.10
CA TRP A 406 7.20 0.50 -10.38
C TRP A 406 8.11 -0.68 -10.69
N VAL A 407 9.35 -0.38 -11.06
CA VAL A 407 10.42 -1.38 -11.20
C VAL A 407 11.03 -1.55 -9.81
N PRO A 408 10.69 -2.61 -9.04
CA PRO A 408 11.28 -2.82 -7.73
C PRO A 408 12.78 -3.08 -7.87
N ALA A 409 13.58 -2.58 -6.94
CA ALA A 409 14.94 -3.09 -6.78
C ALA A 409 14.87 -4.56 -6.33
N ASP A 410 15.96 -5.30 -6.51
CA ASP A 410 15.99 -6.71 -6.12
C ASP A 410 15.62 -6.90 -4.65
N GLY A 411 14.56 -7.67 -4.38
CA GLY A 411 14.07 -7.95 -3.03
C GLY A 411 13.02 -6.97 -2.53
N GLU A 412 12.87 -5.78 -3.13
CA GLU A 412 11.80 -4.83 -2.78
C GLU A 412 10.42 -5.38 -3.16
N GLU A 413 10.31 -6.35 -4.08
CA GLU A 413 9.02 -6.97 -4.38
C GLU A 413 8.38 -7.60 -3.13
N TRP A 414 9.18 -8.05 -2.17
CA TRP A 414 8.67 -8.60 -0.92
C TRP A 414 7.92 -7.55 -0.11
N HIS A 415 8.42 -6.32 -0.09
CA HIS A 415 7.79 -5.19 0.58
C HIS A 415 6.41 -4.90 -0.03
N ASP A 416 6.35 -4.82 -1.35
CA ASP A 416 5.16 -4.38 -2.09
C ASP A 416 4.04 -5.42 -2.15
N LEU A 417 4.41 -6.69 -2.21
CA LEU A 417 3.47 -7.82 -2.19
C LEU A 417 2.64 -7.89 -0.90
N LEU A 418 3.07 -7.21 0.16
CA LEU A 418 2.46 -7.29 1.48
C LEU A 418 1.01 -6.82 1.47
N LEU A 419 0.78 -5.64 0.89
CA LEU A 419 -0.54 -5.05 0.85
C LEU A 419 -1.48 -5.83 -0.08
N VAL A 420 -0.95 -6.46 -1.13
CA VAL A 420 -1.74 -7.24 -2.09
C VAL A 420 -2.49 -8.38 -1.40
N GLU A 421 -1.80 -9.09 -0.51
CA GLU A 421 -2.34 -10.29 0.12
C GLU A 421 -2.93 -10.04 1.51
N PHE A 422 -2.35 -9.13 2.30
CA PHE A 422 -2.65 -9.04 3.73
C PHE A 422 -3.25 -7.72 4.20
N ALA A 423 -3.39 -6.71 3.33
CA ALA A 423 -4.06 -5.46 3.71
C ALA A 423 -5.45 -5.70 4.32
N TRP A 424 -6.22 -6.64 3.75
CA TRP A 424 -7.60 -6.94 4.15
C TRP A 424 -7.75 -7.42 5.59
N GLU A 425 -6.74 -8.06 6.17
CA GLU A 425 -6.98 -8.75 7.43
C GLU A 425 -7.03 -7.77 8.60
N MET A 426 -6.25 -6.68 8.57
CA MET A 426 -6.23 -5.66 9.62
C MET A 426 -6.87 -4.33 9.22
N LEU A 427 -6.89 -4.00 7.92
CA LEU A 427 -7.66 -2.86 7.40
C LEU A 427 -9.12 -3.20 7.16
N GLY A 428 -9.51 -4.47 7.04
CA GLY A 428 -10.87 -4.94 6.73
C GLY A 428 -11.87 -4.82 7.86
#